data_AF-A0A091PCH5-F1
#
_entry.id   AF-A0A091PCH5-F1
#
_cell.length_a   1.000
_cell.length_b   1.000
_cell.length_c   1.000
_cell.angle_alpha   90.00
_cell.angle_beta   90.00
_cell.angle_gamma   90.00
#
_symmetry.space_group_name_H-M   'P 1'
#
loop_
_entity.id
_entity.type
_entity.pdbx_description
1 polymer ?
#
loop_
_entity_poly.entity_id
_entity_poly.type
_entity_poly.pdbx_seq_one_letter_code
_entity_poly.pdbx_strand_id
1 'polypeptide(L)' 'RCCFCSPIVQQIRQDCAEPFAAFEQCLKENQASVMNCSDHVNAFLLCADQVK' A
#
# COMPACT_ATOMS: atom_id res chain seq x y z
N ARG A 1 7.52 20.54 9.57
CA ARG A 1 7.11 19.18 10.02
C ARG A 1 6.60 18.45 8.77
N CYS A 2 7.41 17.59 8.16
CA CYS A 2 7.07 16.92 6.90
C CYS A 2 6.18 15.71 7.17
N CYS A 3 5.06 15.56 6.44
CA CYS A 3 4.17 14.38 6.51
C CYS A 3 4.88 13.06 6.21
N PHE A 4 6.07 13.10 5.62
CA PHE A 4 6.88 11.93 5.25
C PHE A 4 7.81 11.42 6.37
N CYS A 5 7.98 12.19 7.45
CA CYS A 5 8.86 11.84 8.58
C CYS A 5 8.07 11.54 9.87
N SER A 6 6.77 11.30 9.75
CA SER A 6 5.99 10.80 10.88
C SER A 6 6.34 9.32 11.08
N PRO A 7 6.75 8.89 12.29
CA PRO A 7 7.13 7.48 12.55
C PRO A 7 6.00 6.51 12.20
N ILE A 8 4.76 6.97 12.30
CA ILE A 8 3.55 6.24 11.91
C ILE A 8 3.57 5.90 10.40
N VAL A 9 3.97 6.83 9.53
CA VAL A 9 4.03 6.59 8.07
C VAL A 9 5.13 5.58 7.74
N GLN A 10 6.25 5.60 8.46
CA GLN A 10 7.30 4.61 8.31
C GLN A 10 6.83 3.22 8.77
N GLN A 11 6.11 3.14 9.89
CA GLN A 11 5.54 1.87 10.35
C GLN A 11 4.51 1.32 9.38
N ILE A 12 3.57 2.13 8.88
CA ILE A 12 2.61 1.70 7.85
C ILE A 12 3.33 1.13 6.64
N ARG A 13 4.41 1.77 6.18
CA ARG A 13 5.17 1.28 5.02
C ARG A 13 5.90 -0.03 5.28
N GLN A 14 6.33 -0.28 6.52
CA GLN A 14 7.01 -1.52 6.87
C GLN A 14 6.02 -2.66 7.13
N ASP A 15 4.97 -2.38 7.90
CA ASP A 15 3.96 -3.36 8.32
C ASP A 15 3.04 -3.74 7.15
N CYS A 16 2.64 -2.74 6.36
CA CYS A 16 1.78 -2.92 5.19
C CYS A 16 2.59 -3.02 3.88
N ALA A 17 3.89 -3.34 3.94
CA ALA A 17 4.74 -3.47 2.74
C ALA A 17 4.25 -4.57 1.79
N GLU A 18 3.77 -5.67 2.35
CA GLU A 18 3.36 -6.87 1.61
C GLU A 18 2.21 -6.63 0.62
N PRO A 19 1.05 -6.05 1.01
CA PRO A 19 -0.03 -5.75 0.06
C PRO A 19 0.37 -4.71 -0.99
N PHE A 20 1.28 -3.80 -0.64
CA PHE A 20 1.81 -2.82 -1.60
C PHE A 20 2.70 -3.49 -2.67
N ALA A 21 3.57 -4.42 -2.27
CA ALA A 21 4.38 -5.18 -3.21
C ALA A 21 3.52 -6.07 -4.13
N ALA A 22 2.47 -6.69 -3.59
CA ALA A 22 1.52 -7.47 -4.37
C ALA A 22 0.74 -6.60 -5.38
N PHE A 23 0.36 -5.38 -4.98
CA PHE A 23 -0.24 -4.40 -5.89
C PHE A 23 0.72 -4.05 -7.04
N GLU A 24 1.98 -3.74 -6.73
CA GLU A 24 2.99 -3.39 -7.73
C GLU A 24 3.25 -4.55 -8.72
N GLN A 25 3.32 -5.78 -8.22
CA GLN A 25 3.47 -6.97 -9.06
C GLN A 25 2.24 -7.17 -9.96
N CYS A 26 1.03 -7.07 -9.40
CA CYS A 26 -0.21 -7.14 -10.17
C CYS A 26 -0.27 -6.06 -11.26
N LEU A 27 0.14 -4.83 -10.93
CA LEU A 27 0.23 -3.72 -11.87
C LEU A 27 1.24 -3.97 -12.99
N LYS A 28 2.40 -4.54 -12.66
CA LYS A 28 3.44 -4.84 -13.65
C LYS A 28 2.92 -5.77 -14.74
N GLU A 29 2.10 -6.74 -14.35
CA GLU A 29 1.45 -7.68 -15.26
C GLU A 29 0.20 -7.07 -15.92
N ASN A 30 -0.52 -6.20 -15.22
CA ASN A 30 -1.81 -5.62 -15.64
C ASN A 30 -1.78 -4.09 -15.73
N GLN A 31 -0.77 -3.54 -16.42
CA GLN A 31 -0.56 -2.08 -16.51
C GLN A 31 -1.78 -1.33 -17.09
N ALA A 32 -2.56 -2.00 -17.95
CA ALA A 32 -3.76 -1.45 -18.57
C ALA A 32 -5.02 -1.53 -17.67
N SER A 33 -4.94 -2.19 -16.51
CA SER A 33 -6.10 -2.43 -15.65
C SER A 33 -5.71 -2.42 -14.18
N VAL A 34 -5.29 -1.23 -13.71
CA VAL A 34 -5.12 -0.90 -12.28
C VAL A 34 -6.34 -1.31 -11.45
N MET A 35 -7.53 -1.24 -12.06
CA MET A 35 -8.80 -1.64 -11.44
C MET A 35 -8.80 -3.09 -10.95
N ASN A 36 -8.17 -4.02 -11.69
CA ASN A 36 -8.07 -5.43 -11.27
C ASN A 36 -7.12 -5.64 -10.08
N CYS A 37 -6.23 -4.68 -9.81
CA CYS A 37 -5.30 -4.72 -8.69
C CYS A 37 -5.80 -3.90 -7.50
N SER A 38 -6.98 -3.26 -7.60
CA SER A 38 -7.54 -2.37 -6.56
C SER A 38 -7.71 -3.07 -5.20
N ASP A 39 -7.98 -4.37 -5.20
CA ASP A 39 -8.07 -5.17 -3.96
C ASP A 39 -6.79 -5.10 -3.12
N HIS A 40 -5.62 -5.11 -3.78
CA HIS A 40 -4.33 -5.04 -3.10
C HIS A 40 -4.07 -3.63 -2.50
N VAL A 41 -4.49 -2.57 -3.20
CA VAL A 41 -4.45 -1.19 -2.65
C VAL A 41 -5.42 -1.05 -1.49
N ASN A 42 -6.60 -1.63 -1.60
CA ASN A 42 -7.59 -1.58 -0.53
C ASN A 42 -7.07 -2.30 0.73
N ALA A 43 -6.41 -3.45 0.56
CA ALA A 43 -5.74 -4.16 1.65
C ALA A 43 -4.63 -3.29 2.29
N PHE A 44 -3.83 -2.59 1.48
CA PHE A 44 -2.84 -1.64 1.99
C PHE A 44 -3.49 -0.51 2.80
N LEU A 45 -4.59 0.07 2.32
CA LEU A 45 -5.31 1.13 3.00
C LEU A 45 -5.94 0.67 4.31
N LEU A 46 -6.51 -0.53 4.34
CA LEU A 46 -7.05 -1.13 5.57
C LEU A 46 -5.95 -1.36 6.60
N CYS A 47 -4.79 -1.85 6.19
CA CYS A 47 -3.64 -2.01 7.08
C CYS A 47 -3.15 -0.64 7.60
N ALA A 48 -3.04 0.36 6.72
CA ALA A 48 -2.69 1.72 7.12
C ALA A 48 -3.70 2.35 8.10
N ASP A 49 -4.98 2.00 7.97
CA ASP A 49 -6.05 2.41 8.88
C ASP A 49 -5.89 1.81 10.29
N GLN A 50 -5.42 0.56 10.38
CA GLN A 50 -5.20 -0.14 11.65
C GLN A 50 -3.98 0.36 12.43
N VAL A 51 -2.94 0.85 11.74
CA VAL A 51 -1.69 1.36 12.37
C VAL A 51 -1.85 2.79 12.95
N LYS A 52 -3.07 3.38 12.87
CA LYS A 52 -3.38 4.73 13.36
C LYS A 52 -3.01 4.99 14.82
#